data_AF-A0A9E3TMA7-F1
#
_entry.id   AF-A0A9E3TMA7-F1
#
_cell.length_a   1.000
_cell.length_b   1.000
_cell.length_c   1.000
_cell.angle_alpha   90.00
_cell.angle_beta   90.00
_cell.angle_gamma   90.00
#
_symmetry.space_group_name_H-M   'P 1'
#
loop_
_entity.id
_entity.type
_entity.pdbx_description
1 polymer ?
#
loop_
_entity_poly.entity_id
_entity_poly.type
_entity_poly.pdbx_seq_one_letter_code
_entity_poly.pdbx_strand_id
1 'polypeptide(L)'
;MDSLNDFESRLSARLAEAGMHRYSVADLRRETRDCRDFIYKDTSQHGGDIAEPFFNFVVVDGVAVFTLFEVDFSVYIAPCQESELIAQTNSLAIIDVAAVRDLLAREYGKSVPDAALPRSIAELWLTR
;
A
#
# COMPACT_ATOMS: atom_id res chain seq x y z
N MET A 1 -2.09 -8.31 -19.62
CA MET A 1 -0.64 -8.27 -19.33
C MET A 1 -0.14 -6.82 -19.41
N ASP A 2 -0.62 -6.08 -20.41
CA ASP A 2 -0.40 -4.62 -20.59
C ASP A 2 -0.77 -3.79 -19.35
N SER A 3 -1.88 -4.11 -18.67
CA SER A 3 -2.30 -3.40 -17.45
C SER A 3 -1.32 -3.47 -16.28
N LEU A 4 -0.53 -4.55 -16.16
CA LEU A 4 0.45 -4.71 -15.08
C LEU A 4 1.75 -3.96 -15.39
N ASN A 5 2.19 -4.00 -16.65
CA ASN A 5 3.39 -3.26 -17.06
C ASN A 5 3.13 -1.74 -16.99
N ASP A 6 1.92 -1.30 -17.37
CA ASP A 6 1.51 0.11 -17.24
C ASP A 6 1.45 0.54 -15.77
N PHE A 7 0.95 -0.33 -14.90
CA PHE A 7 0.91 -0.09 -13.45
C PHE A 7 2.31 0.03 -12.85
N GLU A 8 3.21 -0.92 -13.13
CA GLU A 8 4.58 -0.89 -12.64
C GLU A 8 5.34 0.34 -13.18
N SER A 9 5.13 0.70 -14.45
CA SER A 9 5.73 1.90 -15.04
C SER A 9 5.25 3.18 -14.35
N ARG A 10 3.94 3.28 -14.07
CA ARG A 10 3.37 4.42 -13.36
C ARG A 10 3.88 4.51 -11.93
N LEU A 11 3.90 3.41 -11.20
CA LEU A 11 4.45 3.37 -9.85
C LEU A 11 5.92 3.77 -9.83
N SER A 12 6.73 3.24 -10.75
CA SER A 12 8.14 3.59 -10.84
C SER A 12 8.34 5.09 -11.08
N ALA A 13 7.52 5.70 -11.93
CA ALA A 13 7.55 7.14 -12.16
C ALA A 13 7.18 7.92 -10.89
N ARG A 14 6.13 7.52 -10.17
CA ARG A 14 5.69 8.19 -8.94
C ARG A 14 6.68 8.07 -7.79
N LEU A 15 7.31 6.91 -7.62
CA LEU A 15 8.38 6.71 -6.65
C LEU A 15 9.57 7.62 -6.96
N ALA A 16 9.94 7.72 -8.24
CA ALA A 16 11.03 8.62 -8.68
C ALA A 16 10.69 10.09 -8.46
N GLU A 17 9.46 10.52 -8.78
CA GLU A 17 8.96 11.89 -8.52
C GLU A 17 8.96 12.24 -7.03
N ALA A 18 8.71 11.25 -6.16
CA ALA A 18 8.79 11.40 -4.72
C ALA A 18 10.23 11.38 -4.18
N GLY A 19 11.25 11.16 -5.03
CA GLY A 19 12.66 11.12 -4.63
C GLY A 19 13.11 9.78 -4.04
N MET A 20 12.31 8.72 -4.17
CA MET A 20 12.62 7.38 -3.63
C MET A 20 13.59 6.61 -4.55
N HIS A 21 14.87 7.00 -4.56
CA HIS A 21 15.86 6.40 -5.46
C HIS A 21 16.35 5.02 -5.01
N ARG A 22 16.19 4.68 -3.74
CA ARG A 22 16.65 3.41 -3.14
C ARG A 22 15.54 2.38 -2.97
N TYR A 23 14.32 2.75 -3.31
CA TYR A 23 13.13 1.94 -3.12
C TYR A 23 12.42 1.75 -4.46
N SER A 24 12.36 0.50 -4.92
CA SER A 24 11.83 0.16 -6.23
C SER A 24 10.42 -0.41 -6.16
N VAL A 25 9.76 -0.51 -7.31
CA VAL A 25 8.49 -1.25 -7.44
C VAL A 25 8.65 -2.72 -7.03
N ALA A 26 9.83 -3.31 -7.23
CA ALA A 26 10.10 -4.69 -6.82
C ALA A 26 10.18 -4.82 -5.28
N ASP A 27 10.75 -3.82 -4.60
CA ASP A 27 10.77 -3.77 -3.13
C ASP A 27 9.36 -3.63 -2.58
N LEU A 28 8.57 -2.70 -3.14
CA LEU A 28 7.16 -2.54 -2.80
C LEU A 28 6.37 -3.82 -3.01
N ARG A 29 6.56 -4.50 -4.14
CA ARG A 29 5.89 -5.76 -4.45
C ARG A 29 6.24 -6.84 -3.42
N ARG A 30 7.52 -6.97 -3.07
CA ARG A 30 7.99 -7.93 -2.06
C ARG A 30 7.36 -7.65 -0.70
N GLU A 31 7.46 -6.43 -0.19
CA GLU A 31 6.95 -6.07 1.15
C GLU A 31 5.43 -6.17 1.22
N THR A 32 4.75 -5.77 0.15
CA THR A 32 3.30 -5.92 0.03
C THR A 32 2.89 -7.38 0.04
N ARG A 33 3.61 -8.25 -0.69
CA ARG A 33 3.38 -9.70 -0.67
C ARG A 33 3.60 -10.26 0.72
N ASP A 34 4.72 -9.94 1.36
CA ASP A 34 5.09 -10.51 2.65
C ASP A 34 4.05 -10.13 3.73
N CYS A 35 3.55 -8.88 3.70
CA CYS A 35 2.45 -8.43 4.56
C CYS A 35 1.13 -9.17 4.25
N ARG A 36 0.74 -9.27 2.97
CA ARG A 36 -0.46 -10.01 2.53
C ARG A 36 -0.41 -11.48 2.93
N ASP A 37 0.74 -12.13 2.74
CA ASP A 37 0.94 -13.55 3.08
C ASP A 37 0.87 -13.77 4.60
N PHE A 38 1.41 -12.83 5.40
CA PHE A 38 1.28 -12.84 6.86
C PHE A 38 -0.18 -12.74 7.29
N ILE A 39 -0.92 -11.75 6.77
CA ILE A 39 -2.34 -11.53 7.10
C ILE A 39 -3.17 -12.73 6.69
N TYR A 40 -3.01 -13.23 5.46
CA TYR A 40 -3.79 -14.38 4.97
C TYR A 40 -3.55 -15.63 5.81
N LYS A 41 -2.31 -15.84 6.26
CA LYS A 41 -1.99 -16.94 7.15
C LYS A 41 -2.67 -16.78 8.51
N ASP A 42 -2.60 -15.60 9.11
CA ASP A 42 -3.24 -15.29 10.40
C ASP A 42 -4.77 -15.44 10.32
N THR A 43 -5.39 -14.78 9.34
CA THR A 43 -6.83 -14.86 9.06
C THR A 43 -7.27 -16.31 8.85
N SER A 44 -6.53 -17.10 8.07
CA SER A 44 -6.86 -18.52 7.84
C SER A 44 -6.73 -19.38 9.10
N GLN A 45 -5.76 -19.08 9.98
CA GLN A 45 -5.58 -19.79 11.26
C GLN A 45 -6.69 -19.48 12.27
N HIS A 46 -7.30 -18.31 12.16
CA HIS A 46 -8.37 -17.85 13.04
C HIS A 46 -9.78 -17.98 12.44
N GLY A 47 -9.91 -18.57 11.24
CA GLY A 47 -11.19 -18.79 10.58
C GLY A 47 -11.85 -17.53 10.03
N GLY A 48 -11.08 -16.47 9.78
CA GLY A 48 -11.56 -15.23 9.18
C GLY A 48 -11.66 -15.29 7.66
N ASP A 49 -12.13 -14.19 7.06
CA ASP A 49 -12.28 -14.06 5.62
C ASP A 49 -11.07 -13.34 5.00
N ILE A 50 -10.33 -14.03 4.11
CA ILE A 50 -9.20 -13.45 3.40
C ILE A 50 -9.60 -12.27 2.49
N ALA A 51 -10.89 -12.12 2.16
CA ALA A 51 -11.40 -10.98 1.43
C ALA A 51 -11.50 -9.69 2.27
N GLU A 52 -11.31 -9.78 3.60
CA GLU A 52 -11.33 -8.60 4.47
C GLU A 52 -10.32 -7.55 4.00
N PRO A 53 -10.70 -6.25 4.04
CA PRO A 53 -9.78 -5.19 3.70
C PRO A 53 -8.67 -5.02 4.73
N PHE A 54 -7.49 -4.65 4.25
CA PHE A 54 -6.36 -4.29 5.11
C PHE A 54 -5.47 -3.27 4.43
N PHE A 55 -4.60 -2.61 5.20
CA PHE A 55 -3.57 -1.75 4.66
C PHE A 55 -2.17 -2.14 5.16
N ASN A 56 -1.17 -1.68 4.44
CA ASN A 56 0.22 -1.69 4.87
C ASN A 56 0.85 -0.34 4.52
N PHE A 57 1.95 0.00 5.18
CA PHE A 57 2.76 1.13 4.75
C PHE A 57 4.23 0.86 5.03
N VAL A 58 5.08 1.53 4.26
CA VAL A 58 6.51 1.61 4.55
C VAL A 58 6.99 3.04 4.43
N VAL A 59 8.05 3.36 5.16
CA VAL A 59 8.69 4.67 5.13
C VAL A 59 10.12 4.51 4.66
N VAL A 60 10.49 5.22 3.60
CA VAL A 60 11.87 5.28 3.12
C VAL A 60 12.17 6.71 2.72
N ASP A 61 13.30 7.24 3.19
CA ASP A 61 13.81 8.56 2.79
C ASP A 61 12.81 9.71 2.99
N GLY A 62 12.01 9.66 4.06
CA GLY A 62 11.00 10.67 4.36
C GLY A 62 9.76 10.60 3.47
N VAL A 63 9.54 9.47 2.79
CA VAL A 63 8.37 9.21 1.97
C VAL A 63 7.68 7.94 2.47
N ALA A 64 6.38 8.04 2.69
CA ALA A 64 5.53 6.91 3.02
C ALA A 64 4.86 6.37 1.75
N VAL A 65 4.89 5.05 1.60
CA VAL A 65 4.14 4.32 0.58
C VAL A 65 3.10 3.47 1.27
N PHE A 66 1.84 3.86 1.15
CA PHE A 66 0.71 3.10 1.68
C PHE A 66 0.14 2.20 0.60
N THR A 67 -0.21 0.98 0.98
CA THR A 67 -0.93 0.03 0.14
C THR A 67 -2.22 -0.39 0.82
N LEU A 68 -3.35 -0.19 0.16
CA LEU A 68 -4.68 -0.51 0.68
C LEU A 68 -5.26 -1.62 -0.17
N PHE A 69 -5.64 -2.73 0.45
CA PHE A 69 -6.33 -3.86 -0.17
C PHE A 69 -7.81 -3.77 0.17
N GLU A 70 -8.62 -3.25 -0.74
CA GLU A 70 -10.08 -3.25 -0.64
C GLU A 70 -10.66 -4.08 -1.80
N VAL A 71 -11.67 -3.54 -2.51
CA VAL A 71 -12.10 -4.02 -3.83
C VAL A 71 -10.98 -3.78 -4.86
N ASP A 72 -10.35 -2.61 -4.75
CA ASP A 72 -9.16 -2.25 -5.50
C ASP A 72 -7.93 -2.28 -4.58
N PHE A 73 -6.80 -2.68 -5.15
CA PHE A 73 -5.49 -2.43 -4.58
C PHE A 73 -5.06 -1.01 -4.93
N SER A 74 -4.91 -0.17 -3.92
CA SER A 74 -4.57 1.25 -4.07
C SER A 74 -3.21 1.55 -3.46
N VAL A 75 -2.39 2.31 -4.15
CA VAL A 75 -1.08 2.77 -3.69
C VAL A 75 -1.09 4.29 -3.56
N TYR A 76 -0.71 4.79 -2.38
CA TYR A 76 -0.56 6.21 -2.10
C TYR A 76 0.89 6.49 -1.70
N ILE A 77 1.46 7.53 -2.27
CA ILE A 77 2.84 7.95 -2.02
C ILE A 77 2.80 9.38 -1.50
N ALA A 78 3.24 9.59 -0.27
CA ALA A 78 3.17 10.89 0.38
C ALA A 78 4.48 11.22 1.10
N PRO A 79 4.98 12.47 1.01
CA PRO A 79 6.06 12.92 1.88
C PRO A 79 5.57 12.86 3.33
N CYS A 80 6.43 12.42 4.25
CA CYS A 80 6.09 12.29 5.65
C CYS A 80 7.29 12.59 6.57
N GLN A 81 7.00 12.98 7.80
CA GLN A 81 7.94 12.84 8.90
C GLN A 81 7.62 11.54 9.62
N GLU A 82 8.59 10.64 9.71
CA GLU A 82 8.39 9.28 10.23
C GLU A 82 7.79 9.29 11.65
N SER A 83 8.26 10.19 12.53
CA SER A 83 7.73 10.31 13.89
C SER A 83 6.27 10.75 13.94
N GLU A 84 5.85 11.64 13.05
CA GLU A 84 4.45 12.09 12.96
C GLU A 84 3.57 10.96 12.41
N LEU A 85 4.05 10.27 11.38
CA LEU A 85 3.32 9.14 10.80
C LEU A 85 3.14 8.00 11.80
N ILE A 86 4.18 7.65 12.56
CA ILE A 86 4.09 6.63 13.61
C ILE A 86 3.03 7.04 14.64
N ALA A 87 3.03 8.30 15.08
CA ALA A 87 2.03 8.78 16.03
C ALA A 87 0.59 8.69 15.48
N GLN A 88 0.40 8.98 14.19
CA GLN A 88 -0.91 8.94 13.53
C GLN A 88 -1.39 7.51 13.23
N THR A 89 -0.47 6.58 12.95
CA THR A 89 -0.78 5.20 12.55
C THR A 89 -0.81 4.22 13.74
N ASN A 90 -0.15 4.53 14.85
CA ASN A 90 -0.13 3.65 16.04
C ASN A 90 -1.51 3.37 16.64
N SER A 91 -2.50 4.24 16.41
CA SER A 91 -3.87 4.04 16.87
C SER A 91 -4.75 3.27 15.88
N LEU A 92 -4.23 2.91 14.70
CA LEU A 92 -5.00 2.26 13.63
C LEU A 92 -4.70 0.77 13.61
N ALA A 93 -5.76 -0.05 13.63
CA ALA A 93 -5.64 -1.46 13.34
C ALA A 93 -5.45 -1.66 11.83
N ILE A 94 -4.79 -2.73 11.43
CA ILE A 94 -4.47 -3.01 10.01
C ILE A 94 -5.71 -3.07 9.09
N ILE A 95 -6.89 -3.32 9.67
CA ILE A 95 -8.19 -3.37 8.99
C ILE A 95 -8.86 -2.00 8.84
N ASP A 96 -8.34 -0.94 9.47
CA ASP A 96 -8.94 0.41 9.51
C ASP A 96 -8.68 1.20 8.21
N VAL A 97 -8.92 0.56 7.06
CA VAL A 97 -8.62 1.10 5.73
C VAL A 97 -9.33 2.44 5.47
N ALA A 98 -10.58 2.58 5.94
CA ALA A 98 -11.32 3.83 5.83
C ALA A 98 -10.65 4.98 6.61
N ALA A 99 -10.16 4.70 7.82
CA ALA A 99 -9.48 5.71 8.64
C ALA A 99 -8.13 6.11 8.01
N VAL A 100 -7.41 5.17 7.41
CA VAL A 100 -6.17 5.49 6.66
C VAL A 100 -6.47 6.36 5.45
N ARG A 101 -7.54 6.09 4.70
CA ARG A 101 -7.94 6.92 3.57
C ARG A 101 -8.30 8.35 4.02
N ASP A 102 -9.00 8.49 5.13
CA ASP A 102 -9.33 9.80 5.70
C ASP A 102 -8.08 10.54 6.16
N LEU A 103 -7.14 9.85 6.79
CA LEU A 103 -5.82 10.38 7.17
C LEU A 103 -5.04 10.85 5.94
N LEU A 104 -4.97 10.03 4.89
CA LEU A 104 -4.30 10.38 3.62
C LEU A 104 -4.91 11.63 2.98
N ALA A 105 -6.23 11.75 2.96
CA ALA A 105 -6.91 12.91 2.41
C ALA A 105 -6.67 14.18 3.25
N ARG A 106 -6.75 14.07 4.58
CA ARG A 106 -6.70 15.23 5.49
C ARG A 106 -5.29 15.74 5.74
N GLU A 107 -4.36 14.84 6.05
CA GLU A 107 -3.01 15.20 6.48
C GLU A 107 -2.04 15.29 5.30
N TYR A 108 -2.29 14.52 4.23
CA TYR A 108 -1.40 14.44 3.06
C TYR A 108 -2.03 14.97 1.77
N GLY A 109 -3.29 15.41 1.79
CA GLY A 109 -3.99 15.90 0.59
C GLY A 109 -4.24 14.83 -0.48
N LYS A 110 -4.13 13.55 -0.12
CA LYS A 110 -4.19 12.39 -1.03
C LYS A 110 -5.57 11.77 -1.04
N SER A 111 -6.51 12.41 -1.75
CA SER A 111 -7.88 11.90 -1.93
C SER A 111 -8.03 10.85 -3.04
N VAL A 112 -7.01 10.69 -3.89
CA VAL A 112 -6.96 9.75 -5.01
C VAL A 112 -5.64 9.00 -4.96
N PRO A 113 -5.62 7.67 -5.23
CA PRO A 113 -4.39 6.90 -5.24
C PRO A 113 -3.46 7.30 -6.39
N ASP A 114 -2.15 7.20 -6.16
CA ASP A 114 -1.12 7.43 -7.16
C ASP A 114 -1.11 6.32 -8.24
N ALA A 115 -1.47 5.11 -7.84
CA ALA A 115 -1.77 4.00 -8.74
C ALA A 115 -2.80 3.06 -8.09
N ALA A 116 -3.65 2.44 -8.92
CA ALA A 116 -4.61 1.45 -8.46
C ALA A 116 -4.81 0.35 -9.50
N LEU A 117 -5.19 -0.84 -9.02
CA LEU A 117 -5.56 -2.00 -9.81
C LEU A 117 -6.73 -2.72 -9.13
N PRO A 118 -7.57 -3.46 -9.88
CA PRO A 118 -8.50 -4.39 -9.27
C PRO A 118 -7.75 -5.39 -8.38
N ARG A 119 -8.28 -5.75 -7.21
CA ARG A 119 -7.62 -6.67 -6.28
C ARG A 119 -7.21 -7.98 -6.94
N SER A 120 -8.07 -8.57 -7.78
CA SER A 120 -7.74 -9.81 -8.51
C SER A 120 -6.51 -9.69 -9.40
N ILE A 121 -6.26 -8.52 -9.98
CA ILE A 121 -5.07 -8.25 -10.79
C ILE A 121 -3.85 -7.98 -9.90
N ALA A 122 -4.04 -7.34 -8.74
CA ALA A 122 -2.99 -7.18 -7.75
C ALA A 122 -2.55 -8.53 -7.16
N GLU A 123 -3.46 -9.47 -6.91
CA GLU A 123 -3.12 -10.83 -6.49
C GLU A 123 -2.18 -11.51 -7.48
N LEU A 124 -2.46 -11.39 -8.78
CA LEU A 124 -1.58 -11.89 -9.84
C LEU A 124 -0.23 -11.18 -9.83
N TRP A 125 -0.22 -9.86 -9.66
CA TRP A 125 1.00 -9.06 -9.60
C TRP A 125 1.93 -9.53 -8.46
N LEU A 126 1.40 -9.77 -7.27
CA LEU A 126 2.18 -10.19 -6.11
C LEU A 126 2.76 -11.61 -6.23
N THR A 127 2.22 -12.44 -7.14
CA THR A 127 2.74 -13.79 -7.40
C THR A 127 3.88 -13.83 -8.42
N ARG A 128 4.20 -12.70 -9.07
CA ARG A 128 5.33 -12.56 -10.01
C ARG A 128 6.67 -12.35 -9.32
#